data_AF-C1FF04-F1
#
_entry.id   AF-C1FF04-F1
#
_cell.length_a   1.000
_cell.length_b   1.000
_cell.length_c   1.000
_cell.angle_alpha   90.00
_cell.angle_beta   90.00
_cell.angle_gamma   90.00
#
_symmetry.space_group_name_H-M   'P 1'
#
loop_
_entity.id
_entity.type
_entity.pdbx_description
1 polymer ?
#
loop_
_entity_poly.entity_id
_entity_poly.type
_entity_poly.pdbx_seq_one_letter_code
_entity_poly.pdbx_strand_id
1 'polypeptide(L)'
;RRLVLFLVALCYLAAFASLRDQWRGLFGRNGVTPVDALLAQVRKNGGLSSLVDRIWTLPTLLWLGDTASVDAMGEAMCSAGAVLSVTAASLALFTRGGGSSIVWMSLWGMYLSLFHVGQVFLSFQWDILLLEVGFVCMWLSPKLRPTSRDPPHPAGLWLLRFVCFKLMLMSGAVKIQSECPTWLGLTALDYHFDTQPLPTPLAWWASTHVPREVKRFGVAATLAIEGPLTLLLVAPFRRARTVGAYSQLLLQAMIAATGNYTFFNLLTVALACSALDDASLGRFFFRNLWRRAEDSNGEPKTPNDDEPETPKTPTNAWLAFIVPCVVRYAWMFALPASCVAHCYDRVRASSSRTVGFVRIAGACFTLVASAAMLGVVLKPLHQVVPKSTGVSVLGEFGLPAGGVEAALPSFGSRWDEIIDTYAAKFRLGSGYGLFRRMTGVGDDGSVMRPEIILEGSDDGSNWTAIEFKHKPSTDVKVAPTWVAPHQPRLDWQMWFAAL
;
A
#
# COMPACT_ATOMS: atom_id res chain seq x y z
N ARG A 1 4.89 -14.32 -7.45
CA ARG A 1 3.69 -13.73 -8.08
C ARG A 1 2.38 -14.21 -7.44
N ARG A 2 2.02 -15.49 -7.54
CA ARG A 2 0.69 -16.00 -7.13
C ARG A 2 0.37 -15.70 -5.67
N LEU A 3 1.32 -15.91 -4.76
CA LEU A 3 1.17 -15.56 -3.34
C LEU A 3 0.83 -14.08 -3.13
N VAL A 4 1.53 -13.17 -3.81
CA VAL A 4 1.29 -11.73 -3.67
C VAL A 4 -0.11 -11.37 -4.17
N LEU A 5 -0.51 -11.87 -5.35
CA LEU A 5 -1.84 -11.65 -5.90
C LEU A 5 -2.94 -12.20 -4.98
N PHE A 6 -2.72 -13.38 -4.39
CA PHE A 6 -3.63 -13.98 -3.41
C PHE A 6 -3.79 -13.12 -2.15
N LEU A 7 -2.68 -12.70 -1.53
CA LEU A 7 -2.71 -11.89 -0.31
C LEU A 7 -3.35 -10.51 -0.54
N VAL A 8 -3.06 -9.87 -1.68
CA VAL A 8 -3.71 -8.60 -2.05
C VAL A 8 -5.20 -8.80 -2.32
N ALA A 9 -5.61 -9.92 -2.92
CA ALA A 9 -7.03 -10.24 -3.11
C ALA A 9 -7.76 -10.42 -1.77
N LEU A 10 -7.12 -11.01 -0.75
CA LEU A 10 -7.68 -11.07 0.60
C LEU A 10 -7.82 -9.67 1.23
N CYS A 11 -6.90 -8.75 0.95
CA CYS A 11 -7.00 -7.36 1.41
C CYS A 11 -8.20 -6.66 0.77
N TYR A 12 -8.41 -6.81 -0.55
CA TYR A 12 -9.62 -6.30 -1.23
C TYR A 12 -10.90 -6.92 -0.66
N LEU A 13 -10.92 -8.23 -0.39
CA LEU A 13 -12.07 -8.89 0.22
C LEU A 13 -12.40 -8.28 1.59
N ALA A 14 -11.40 -8.12 2.45
CA ALA A 14 -11.59 -7.49 3.76
C ALA A 14 -12.08 -6.05 3.63
N ALA A 15 -11.49 -5.26 2.72
CA ALA A 15 -11.87 -3.87 2.48
C ALA A 15 -13.34 -3.75 2.03
N PHE A 16 -13.74 -4.51 1.03
CA PHE A 16 -15.11 -4.48 0.49
C PHE A 16 -16.15 -5.04 1.47
N ALA A 17 -15.86 -6.16 2.13
CA ALA A 17 -16.76 -6.73 3.12
C ALA A 17 -16.97 -5.77 4.30
N SER A 18 -15.88 -5.21 4.83
CA SER A 18 -15.93 -4.22 5.91
C SER A 18 -16.71 -2.98 5.52
N LEU A 19 -16.55 -2.50 4.28
CA LEU A 19 -17.25 -1.31 3.79
C LEU A 19 -18.74 -1.57 3.58
N ARG A 20 -19.10 -2.76 3.09
CA ARG A 20 -20.49 -3.17 2.89
C ARG A 20 -21.30 -3.07 4.18
N ASP A 21 -20.76 -3.59 5.28
CA ASP A 21 -21.47 -3.64 6.57
C ASP A 21 -21.70 -2.25 7.18
N GLN A 22 -20.86 -1.28 6.80
CA GLN A 22 -20.92 0.09 7.32
C GLN A 22 -21.56 1.07 6.32
N TRP A 23 -21.93 0.62 5.12
CA TRP A 23 -22.34 1.52 4.04
C TRP A 23 -23.54 2.39 4.43
N ARG A 24 -24.63 1.78 4.92
CA ARG A 24 -25.84 2.51 5.30
C ARG A 24 -25.60 3.54 6.39
N GLY A 25 -24.83 3.18 7.40
CA GLY A 25 -24.58 4.04 8.56
C GLY A 25 -23.62 5.20 8.25
N LEU A 26 -22.66 5.02 7.35
CA LEU A 26 -21.64 6.04 7.07
C LEU A 26 -21.94 6.86 5.81
N PHE A 27 -22.39 6.21 4.74
CA PHE A 27 -22.41 6.78 3.38
C PHE A 27 -23.81 6.83 2.77
N GLY A 28 -24.75 6.08 3.34
CA GLY A 28 -26.13 6.07 2.88
C GLY A 28 -26.81 7.42 3.10
N ARG A 29 -28.03 7.59 2.57
CA ARG A 29 -28.76 8.87 2.65
C ARG A 29 -28.95 9.42 4.07
N ASN A 30 -29.18 8.52 5.02
CA ASN A 30 -29.33 8.84 6.44
C ASN A 30 -28.03 8.56 7.22
N GLY A 31 -26.92 8.39 6.52
CA GLY A 31 -25.62 8.12 7.13
C GLY A 31 -24.95 9.38 7.65
N VAL A 32 -23.83 9.20 8.36
CA VAL A 32 -23.05 10.32 8.95
C VAL A 32 -22.51 11.27 7.86
N THR A 33 -22.08 10.74 6.72
CA THR A 33 -21.56 11.50 5.58
C THR A 33 -22.25 11.07 4.28
N PRO A 34 -23.49 11.53 4.02
CA PRO A 34 -24.29 11.07 2.89
C PRO A 34 -23.62 11.34 1.55
N VAL A 35 -23.47 10.29 0.73
CA VAL A 35 -22.81 10.40 -0.59
C VAL A 35 -23.67 11.15 -1.60
N ASP A 36 -24.99 11.02 -1.52
CA ASP A 36 -25.92 11.74 -2.38
C ASP A 36 -25.83 13.26 -2.19
N ALA A 37 -25.69 13.71 -0.94
CA ALA A 37 -25.45 15.12 -0.62
C ALA A 37 -24.13 15.63 -1.25
N LEU A 38 -23.05 14.85 -1.15
CA LEU A 38 -21.76 15.16 -1.79
C LEU A 38 -21.89 15.26 -3.32
N LEU A 39 -22.51 14.27 -3.96
CA LEU A 39 -22.69 14.24 -5.42
C LEU A 39 -23.57 15.42 -5.88
N ALA A 40 -24.61 15.78 -5.12
CA ALA A 40 -25.44 16.94 -5.40
C ALA A 40 -24.66 18.25 -5.27
N GLN A 41 -23.81 18.38 -4.24
CA GLN A 41 -22.95 19.56 -4.03
C GLN A 41 -21.94 19.72 -5.16
N VAL A 42 -21.24 18.64 -5.56
CA VAL A 42 -20.28 18.67 -6.67
C VAL A 42 -20.97 19.02 -7.99
N ARG A 43 -22.16 18.48 -8.24
CA ARG A 43 -22.97 18.81 -9.42
C ARG A 43 -23.33 20.30 -9.46
N LYS A 44 -23.77 20.85 -8.32
CA LYS A 44 -24.19 22.26 -8.21
C LYS A 44 -23.01 23.22 -8.36
N ASN A 45 -21.89 22.93 -7.69
CA ASN A 45 -20.73 23.84 -7.65
C ASN A 45 -19.88 23.78 -8.92
N GLY A 46 -19.83 22.62 -9.60
CA GLY A 46 -19.00 22.46 -10.79
C GLY A 46 -19.66 22.87 -12.11
N GLY A 47 -20.96 23.22 -12.13
CA GLY A 47 -21.68 23.50 -13.38
C GLY A 47 -21.65 22.33 -14.38
N LEU A 48 -21.48 21.10 -13.90
CA LEU A 48 -21.11 19.93 -14.71
C LEU A 48 -22.32 19.39 -15.47
N SER A 49 -22.44 19.77 -16.74
CA SER A 49 -23.54 19.36 -17.62
C SER A 49 -23.36 17.92 -18.14
N SER A 50 -22.13 17.51 -18.48
CA SER A 50 -21.86 16.18 -19.03
C SER A 50 -21.43 15.15 -17.96
N LEU A 51 -21.74 13.87 -18.20
CA LEU A 51 -21.28 12.76 -17.35
C LEU A 51 -19.75 12.64 -17.35
N VAL A 52 -19.12 12.95 -18.48
CA VAL A 52 -17.67 12.93 -18.65
C VAL A 52 -17.02 13.92 -17.69
N ASP A 53 -17.52 15.16 -17.63
CA ASP A 53 -16.98 16.17 -16.72
C ASP A 53 -17.15 15.77 -15.25
N ARG A 54 -18.26 15.10 -14.91
CA ARG A 54 -18.51 14.57 -13.57
C ARG A 54 -17.50 13.50 -13.17
N ILE A 55 -17.27 12.52 -14.04
CA ILE A 55 -16.30 11.43 -13.80
C ILE A 55 -14.88 12.00 -13.73
N TRP A 56 -14.54 12.99 -14.57
CA TRP A 56 -13.23 13.63 -14.51
C TRP A 56 -13.02 14.45 -13.25
N THR A 57 -14.06 15.10 -12.73
CA THR A 57 -13.99 15.89 -11.50
C THR A 57 -13.91 14.98 -10.27
N LEU A 58 -14.81 14.00 -10.19
CA LEU A 58 -14.89 13.04 -9.10
C LEU A 58 -15.03 11.62 -9.69
N PRO A 59 -13.92 10.86 -9.83
CA PRO A 59 -13.92 9.54 -10.43
C PRO A 59 -14.72 8.51 -9.62
N THR A 60 -16.00 8.37 -9.94
CA THR A 60 -16.88 7.38 -9.31
C THR A 60 -17.94 6.86 -10.28
N LEU A 61 -18.22 5.55 -10.20
CA LEU A 61 -19.31 4.90 -10.90
C LEU A 61 -20.68 5.26 -10.30
N LEU A 62 -20.70 5.86 -9.09
CA LEU A 62 -21.93 6.27 -8.42
C LEU A 62 -22.64 7.43 -9.13
N TRP A 63 -22.02 8.05 -10.14
CA TRP A 63 -22.70 8.99 -11.05
C TRP A 63 -23.73 8.31 -11.98
N LEU A 64 -23.65 6.99 -12.15
CA LEU A 64 -24.54 6.23 -13.03
C LEU A 64 -25.90 5.92 -12.39
N GLY A 65 -26.01 6.02 -11.06
CA GLY A 65 -27.27 5.83 -10.35
C GLY A 65 -27.92 7.17 -10.00
N ASP A 66 -29.24 7.13 -9.88
CA ASP A 66 -30.00 8.24 -9.35
C ASP A 66 -29.77 8.41 -7.84
N THR A 67 -30.13 9.58 -7.30
CA THR A 67 -30.09 9.83 -5.84
C THR A 67 -30.85 8.76 -5.06
N ALA A 68 -31.96 8.26 -5.64
CA ALA A 68 -32.79 7.18 -5.14
C ALA A 68 -32.13 5.78 -5.08
N SER A 69 -30.95 5.58 -5.68
CA SER A 69 -30.27 4.28 -5.73
C SER A 69 -28.86 4.26 -5.13
N VAL A 70 -28.36 5.36 -4.54
CA VAL A 70 -27.00 5.44 -3.97
C VAL A 70 -26.70 4.35 -2.94
N ASP A 71 -27.65 4.06 -2.04
CA ASP A 71 -27.49 3.01 -1.01
C ASP A 71 -27.34 1.63 -1.66
N ALA A 72 -28.27 1.28 -2.55
CA ALA A 72 -28.28 -0.02 -3.24
C ALA A 72 -27.07 -0.18 -4.16
N MET A 73 -26.68 0.88 -4.87
CA MET A 73 -25.53 0.86 -5.78
C MET A 73 -24.22 0.72 -5.01
N GLY A 74 -24.04 1.44 -3.91
CA GLY A 74 -22.86 1.30 -3.06
C GLY A 74 -22.73 -0.08 -2.43
N GLU A 75 -23.82 -0.64 -1.92
CA GLU A 75 -23.87 -2.03 -1.42
C GLU A 75 -23.60 -3.05 -2.52
N ALA A 76 -24.15 -2.85 -3.71
CA ALA A 76 -23.90 -3.69 -4.87
C ALA A 76 -22.44 -3.63 -5.31
N MET A 77 -21.82 -2.44 -5.33
CA MET A 77 -20.40 -2.27 -5.63
C MET A 77 -19.52 -2.96 -4.59
N CYS A 78 -19.85 -2.85 -3.29
CA CYS A 78 -19.12 -3.56 -2.25
C CYS A 78 -19.25 -5.07 -2.39
N SER A 79 -20.47 -5.57 -2.65
CA SER A 79 -20.73 -7.00 -2.81
C SER A 79 -20.06 -7.57 -4.07
N ALA A 80 -20.13 -6.84 -5.19
CA ALA A 80 -19.45 -7.20 -6.43
C ALA A 80 -17.93 -7.18 -6.26
N GLY A 81 -17.38 -6.19 -5.55
CA GLY A 81 -15.97 -6.11 -5.18
C GLY A 81 -15.53 -7.32 -4.34
N ALA A 82 -16.33 -7.74 -3.36
CA ALA A 82 -16.06 -8.95 -2.57
C ALA A 82 -16.04 -10.23 -3.44
N VAL A 83 -17.02 -10.39 -4.35
CA VAL A 83 -17.06 -11.53 -5.30
C VAL A 83 -15.85 -11.52 -6.24
N LEU A 84 -15.48 -10.36 -6.78
CA LEU A 84 -14.28 -10.21 -7.62
C LEU A 84 -13.00 -10.52 -6.83
N SER A 85 -12.98 -10.23 -5.53
CA SER A 85 -11.83 -10.51 -4.66
C SER A 85 -11.67 -12.01 -4.43
N VAL A 86 -12.77 -12.72 -4.16
CA VAL A 86 -12.79 -14.19 -4.10
C VAL A 86 -12.38 -14.80 -5.44
N THR A 87 -12.83 -14.20 -6.55
CA THR A 87 -12.45 -14.62 -7.90
C THR A 87 -10.95 -14.43 -8.11
N ALA A 88 -10.38 -13.27 -7.76
CA ALA A 88 -8.94 -13.00 -7.89
C ALA A 88 -8.10 -13.95 -7.03
N ALA A 89 -8.51 -14.21 -5.79
CA ALA A 89 -7.88 -15.18 -4.91
C ALA A 89 -7.93 -16.60 -5.49
N SER A 90 -9.10 -17.01 -5.99
CA SER A 90 -9.28 -18.32 -6.63
C SER A 90 -8.41 -18.45 -7.89
N LEU A 91 -8.35 -17.42 -8.73
CA LEU A 91 -7.47 -17.41 -9.90
C LEU A 91 -6.00 -17.50 -9.48
N ALA A 92 -5.58 -16.78 -8.43
CA ALA A 92 -4.21 -16.86 -7.93
C ALA A 92 -3.84 -18.26 -7.43
N LEU A 93 -4.78 -18.98 -6.80
CA LEU A 93 -4.59 -20.34 -6.31
C LEU A 93 -4.62 -21.39 -7.43
N PHE A 94 -5.64 -21.37 -8.28
CA PHE A 94 -5.94 -22.48 -9.18
C PHE A 94 -5.43 -22.30 -10.62
N THR A 95 -5.02 -21.09 -11.01
CA THR A 95 -4.49 -20.87 -12.37
C THR A 95 -2.97 -20.71 -12.36
N ARG A 96 -2.28 -21.34 -13.33
CA ARG A 96 -0.82 -21.20 -13.51
C ARG A 96 -0.40 -19.74 -13.78
N GLY A 97 -1.22 -18.99 -14.51
CA GLY A 97 -1.02 -17.56 -14.79
C GLY A 97 -1.19 -16.66 -13.56
N GLY A 98 -2.02 -17.08 -12.60
CA GLY A 98 -2.15 -16.47 -11.28
C GLY A 98 -3.10 -15.27 -11.22
N GLY A 99 -3.94 -15.03 -12.22
CA GLY A 99 -4.91 -13.92 -12.19
C GLY A 99 -5.42 -13.49 -13.57
N SER A 100 -6.20 -12.40 -13.60
CA SER A 100 -6.69 -11.74 -14.81
C SER A 100 -6.64 -10.23 -14.63
N SER A 101 -6.04 -9.50 -15.58
CA SER A 101 -5.90 -8.04 -15.46
C SER A 101 -7.24 -7.33 -15.46
N ILE A 102 -8.25 -7.88 -16.14
CA ILE A 102 -9.62 -7.36 -16.10
C ILE A 102 -10.18 -7.41 -14.68
N VAL A 103 -9.98 -8.52 -13.96
CA VAL A 103 -10.46 -8.66 -12.57
C VAL A 103 -9.78 -7.62 -11.68
N TRP A 104 -8.47 -7.41 -11.84
CA TRP A 104 -7.72 -6.39 -11.10
C TRP A 104 -8.14 -4.96 -11.46
N MET A 105 -8.39 -4.69 -12.75
CA MET A 105 -8.93 -3.40 -13.21
C MET A 105 -10.31 -3.12 -12.62
N SER A 106 -11.19 -4.12 -12.58
CA SER A 106 -12.52 -4.00 -11.98
C SER A 106 -12.43 -3.78 -10.47
N LEU A 107 -11.61 -4.55 -9.74
CA LEU A 107 -11.38 -4.36 -8.31
C LEU A 107 -10.89 -2.95 -7.98
N TRP A 108 -9.84 -2.51 -8.67
CA TRP A 108 -9.28 -1.18 -8.48
C TRP A 108 -10.27 -0.08 -8.85
N GLY A 109 -10.98 -0.20 -9.98
CA GLY A 109 -11.94 0.80 -10.42
C GLY A 109 -13.14 0.93 -9.49
N MET A 110 -13.68 -0.19 -9.01
CA MET A 110 -14.76 -0.20 -8.02
C MET A 110 -14.30 0.41 -6.70
N TYR A 111 -13.13 0.04 -6.21
CA TYR A 111 -12.63 0.56 -4.96
C TYR A 111 -12.25 2.04 -5.05
N LEU A 112 -11.67 2.48 -6.17
CA LEU A 112 -11.37 3.90 -6.46
C LEU A 112 -12.65 4.73 -6.48
N SER A 113 -13.73 4.19 -7.05
CA SER A 113 -15.03 4.83 -7.08
C SER A 113 -15.60 5.05 -5.68
N LEU A 114 -15.48 4.06 -4.78
CA LEU A 114 -15.93 4.19 -3.40
C LEU A 114 -15.01 5.14 -2.61
N PHE A 115 -13.69 5.04 -2.83
CA PHE A 115 -12.68 5.89 -2.19
C PHE A 115 -12.98 7.38 -2.39
N HIS A 116 -13.29 7.80 -3.62
CA HIS A 116 -13.54 9.22 -3.92
C HIS A 116 -14.78 9.81 -3.22
N VAL A 117 -15.80 8.99 -2.97
CA VAL A 117 -17.03 9.45 -2.29
C VAL A 117 -17.00 9.20 -0.79
N GLY A 118 -16.05 8.41 -0.31
CA GLY A 118 -16.02 7.95 1.06
C GLY A 118 -15.43 8.96 2.06
N GLN A 119 -15.15 10.19 1.63
CA GLN A 119 -14.86 11.35 2.46
C GLN A 119 -13.86 11.05 3.59
N VAL A 120 -14.14 11.49 4.82
CA VAL A 120 -13.25 11.29 5.99
C VAL A 120 -13.04 9.80 6.30
N PHE A 121 -14.05 8.96 6.07
CA PHE A 121 -14.01 7.54 6.42
C PHE A 121 -13.24 6.66 5.44
N LEU A 122 -12.87 7.14 4.24
CA LEU A 122 -12.05 6.41 3.24
C LEU A 122 -10.78 7.18 2.86
N SER A 123 -10.29 8.04 3.76
CA SER A 123 -9.10 8.87 3.53
C SER A 123 -7.80 8.28 4.09
N PHE A 124 -7.82 7.03 4.55
CA PHE A 124 -6.72 6.44 5.30
C PHE A 124 -5.59 5.87 4.43
N GLN A 125 -4.38 5.81 4.99
CA GLN A 125 -3.17 5.39 4.26
C GLN A 125 -3.25 3.98 3.68
N TRP A 126 -3.94 3.05 4.33
CA TRP A 126 -4.11 1.69 3.82
C TRP A 126 -5.09 1.60 2.65
N ASP A 127 -6.12 2.44 2.61
CA ASP A 127 -7.04 2.52 1.47
C ASP A 127 -6.28 3.07 0.24
N ILE A 128 -5.44 4.10 0.44
CA ILE A 128 -4.55 4.66 -0.58
C ILE A 128 -3.52 3.62 -1.05
N LEU A 129 -2.88 2.90 -0.14
CA LEU A 129 -1.93 1.84 -0.46
C LEU A 129 -2.59 0.70 -1.24
N LEU A 130 -3.82 0.32 -0.91
CA LEU A 130 -4.55 -0.74 -1.63
C LEU A 130 -4.85 -0.34 -3.09
N LEU A 131 -5.12 0.93 -3.34
CA LEU A 131 -5.26 1.47 -4.70
C LEU A 131 -3.93 1.45 -5.46
N GLU A 132 -2.85 1.91 -4.83
CA GLU A 132 -1.51 1.90 -5.43
C GLU A 132 -1.07 0.47 -5.78
N VAL A 133 -1.22 -0.48 -4.84
CA VAL A 133 -0.85 -1.89 -5.03
C VAL A 133 -1.77 -2.60 -6.02
N GLY A 134 -3.08 -2.35 -5.95
CA GLY A 134 -4.06 -2.92 -6.88
C GLY A 134 -3.79 -2.49 -8.31
N PHE A 135 -3.39 -1.23 -8.51
CA PHE A 135 -2.94 -0.73 -9.79
C PHE A 135 -1.74 -1.51 -10.33
N VAL A 136 -0.72 -1.74 -9.52
CA VAL A 136 0.46 -2.54 -9.92
C VAL A 136 0.07 -4.01 -10.20
N CYS A 137 -0.92 -4.56 -9.49
CA CYS A 137 -1.39 -5.93 -9.69
C CYS A 137 -2.02 -6.17 -11.07
N MET A 138 -2.58 -5.14 -11.72
CA MET A 138 -3.06 -5.22 -13.10
C MET A 138 -1.96 -5.70 -14.05
N TRP A 139 -0.75 -5.16 -13.87
CA TRP A 139 0.44 -5.47 -14.68
C TRP A 139 1.14 -6.76 -14.27
N LEU A 140 1.00 -7.14 -13.00
CA LEU A 140 1.54 -8.40 -12.49
C LEU A 140 0.72 -9.61 -12.99
N SER A 141 -0.58 -9.42 -13.22
CA SER A 141 -1.51 -10.45 -13.68
C SER A 141 -1.52 -10.60 -15.22
N PRO A 142 -1.81 -11.81 -15.75
CA PRO A 142 -2.01 -12.02 -17.18
C PRO A 142 -3.14 -11.16 -17.75
N LYS A 143 -2.97 -10.64 -18.98
CA LYS A 143 -3.86 -9.61 -19.54
C LYS A 143 -5.32 -10.08 -19.70
N LEU A 144 -5.57 -11.09 -20.54
CA LEU A 144 -6.94 -11.44 -20.95
C LEU A 144 -7.30 -12.90 -20.66
N ARG A 145 -6.31 -13.81 -20.71
CA ARG A 145 -6.51 -15.23 -20.46
C ARG A 145 -5.89 -15.58 -19.11
N PRO A 146 -6.68 -15.98 -18.10
CA PRO A 146 -6.14 -16.40 -16.79
C PRO A 146 -5.14 -17.56 -16.87
N THR A 147 -5.21 -18.33 -17.96
CA THR A 147 -4.35 -19.48 -18.26
C THR A 147 -3.04 -19.12 -18.97
N SER A 148 -2.78 -17.85 -19.29
CA SER A 148 -1.54 -17.49 -20.01
C SER A 148 -0.29 -17.87 -19.20
N ARG A 149 0.70 -18.44 -19.92
CA ARG A 149 2.01 -18.84 -19.39
C ARG A 149 3.02 -17.69 -19.37
N ASP A 150 2.60 -16.47 -19.72
CA ASP A 150 3.51 -15.33 -19.74
C ASP A 150 4.18 -15.13 -18.35
N PRO A 151 5.52 -15.02 -18.30
CA PRO A 151 6.20 -14.68 -17.06
C PRO A 151 5.71 -13.30 -16.59
N PRO A 152 5.67 -13.05 -15.26
CA PRO A 152 5.29 -11.75 -14.75
C PRO A 152 6.20 -10.70 -15.37
N HIS A 153 5.64 -9.55 -15.75
CA HIS A 153 6.48 -8.45 -16.20
C HIS A 153 7.45 -8.08 -15.07
N PRO A 154 8.78 -8.12 -15.28
CA PRO A 154 9.76 -7.89 -14.23
C PRO A 154 9.56 -6.55 -13.50
N ALA A 155 9.10 -5.53 -14.23
CA ALA A 155 8.79 -4.23 -13.65
C ALA A 155 7.65 -4.30 -12.63
N GLY A 156 6.65 -5.18 -12.78
CA GLY A 156 5.56 -5.30 -11.80
C GLY A 156 6.05 -5.79 -10.44
N LEU A 157 6.91 -6.81 -10.42
CA LEU A 157 7.52 -7.29 -9.18
C LEU A 157 8.50 -6.28 -8.59
N TRP A 158 9.27 -5.59 -9.43
CA TRP A 158 10.15 -4.52 -8.97
C TRP A 158 9.36 -3.36 -8.37
N LEU A 159 8.26 -2.95 -9.00
CA LEU A 159 7.37 -1.89 -8.49
C LEU A 159 6.80 -2.27 -7.13
N LEU A 160 6.31 -3.49 -6.93
CA LEU A 160 5.83 -3.91 -5.60
C LEU A 160 6.93 -3.88 -4.53
N ARG A 161 8.16 -4.28 -4.87
CA ARG A 161 9.31 -4.15 -3.95
C ARG A 161 9.62 -2.70 -3.64
N PHE A 162 9.53 -1.83 -4.65
CA PHE A 162 9.77 -0.41 -4.52
C PHE A 162 8.67 0.27 -3.67
N VAL A 163 7.41 -0.11 -3.84
CA VAL A 163 6.29 0.34 -2.99
C VAL A 163 6.53 -0.11 -1.54
N CYS A 164 6.96 -1.35 -1.32
CA CYS A 164 7.35 -1.84 0.01
C CYS A 164 8.46 -0.99 0.63
N PHE A 165 9.53 -0.76 -0.12
CA PHE A 165 10.64 0.08 0.29
C PHE A 165 10.19 1.51 0.61
N LYS A 166 9.42 2.14 -0.28
CA LYS A 166 8.87 3.50 -0.10
C LYS A 166 8.03 3.59 1.17
N LEU A 167 7.06 2.68 1.33
CA LEU A 167 6.19 2.64 2.49
C LEU A 167 6.99 2.58 3.79
N MET A 168 7.90 1.61 3.89
CA MET A 168 8.64 1.37 5.13
C MET A 168 9.63 2.50 5.41
N LEU A 169 10.38 2.96 4.39
CA LEU A 169 11.34 4.04 4.55
C LEU A 169 10.66 5.32 5.00
N MET A 170 9.54 5.68 4.38
CA MET A 170 8.81 6.89 4.77
C MET A 170 8.20 6.75 6.17
N SER A 171 7.69 5.56 6.54
CA SER A 171 7.21 5.28 7.90
C SER A 171 8.30 5.49 8.96
N GLY A 172 9.53 5.03 8.70
CA GLY A 172 10.66 5.23 9.62
C GLY A 172 11.17 6.67 9.63
N ALA A 173 11.29 7.29 8.45
CA ALA A 173 11.88 8.61 8.32
C ALA A 173 11.06 9.70 9.02
N VAL A 174 9.73 9.64 8.97
CA VAL A 174 8.89 10.62 9.67
C VAL A 174 9.06 10.57 11.19
N LYS A 175 9.42 9.41 11.77
CA LYS A 175 9.65 9.24 13.21
C LYS A 175 10.91 9.97 13.70
N ILE A 176 11.91 10.07 12.82
CA ILE A 176 13.15 10.79 13.10
C ILE A 176 12.96 12.29 12.81
N GLN A 177 12.40 12.63 11.65
CA GLN A 177 12.16 14.02 11.23
C GLN A 177 11.11 14.77 12.05
N SER A 178 10.30 14.06 12.83
CA SER A 178 9.37 14.71 13.75
C SER A 178 10.04 15.31 14.97
N GLU A 179 11.32 14.96 15.18
CA GLU A 179 12.09 15.28 16.38
C GLU A 179 11.33 14.89 17.66
N CYS A 180 10.50 13.85 17.56
CA CYS A 180 9.66 13.41 18.67
C CYS A 180 10.56 12.85 19.78
N PRO A 181 10.53 13.42 20.99
CA PRO A 181 11.42 13.00 22.08
C PRO A 181 11.29 11.51 22.42
N THR A 182 10.11 10.91 22.27
CA THR A 182 9.89 9.50 22.57
C THR A 182 10.48 8.56 21.52
N TRP A 183 10.49 8.95 20.24
CA TRP A 183 11.15 8.16 19.19
C TRP A 183 12.67 8.24 19.32
N LEU A 184 13.21 9.45 19.49
CA LEU A 184 14.65 9.67 19.64
C LEU A 184 15.19 9.12 20.98
N GLY A 185 14.39 9.21 22.04
CA GLY A 185 14.69 8.68 23.37
C GLY A 185 14.40 7.19 23.56
N LEU A 186 13.96 6.49 22.50
CA LEU A 186 13.61 5.06 22.50
C LEU A 186 12.48 4.66 23.47
N THR A 187 11.65 5.60 23.90
CA THR A 187 10.52 5.36 24.83
C THR A 187 9.17 5.30 24.14
N ALA A 188 9.09 5.38 22.80
CA ALA A 188 7.83 5.37 22.06
C ALA A 188 6.91 4.18 22.41
N LEU A 189 7.46 2.97 22.58
CA LEU A 189 6.67 1.78 22.94
C LEU A 189 6.21 1.77 24.42
N ASP A 190 6.70 2.69 25.25
CA ASP A 190 6.14 2.87 26.60
C ASP A 190 4.72 3.44 26.54
N TYR A 191 4.36 4.12 25.44
CA TYR A 191 3.05 4.78 25.26
C TYR A 191 2.22 4.16 24.14
N HIS A 192 2.85 3.68 23.07
CA HIS A 192 2.16 3.24 21.86
C HIS A 192 1.08 2.18 22.11
N PHE A 193 1.33 1.23 23.02
CA PHE A 193 0.37 0.16 23.30
C PHE A 193 -0.93 0.68 23.91
N ASP A 194 -0.86 1.76 24.69
CA ASP A 194 -1.99 2.38 25.37
C ASP A 194 -2.70 3.39 24.48
N THR A 195 -1.95 4.18 23.71
CA THR A 195 -2.49 5.36 23.02
C THR A 195 -2.86 5.13 21.56
N GLN A 196 -2.59 3.94 21.01
CA GLN A 196 -2.96 3.58 19.63
C GLN A 196 -4.49 3.56 19.41
N PRO A 197 -4.95 3.59 18.14
CA PRO A 197 -6.38 3.74 17.82
C PRO A 197 -7.23 2.58 18.32
N LEU A 198 -6.88 1.36 17.93
CA LEU A 198 -7.61 0.13 18.25
C LEU A 198 -6.63 -0.95 18.74
N PRO A 199 -6.25 -0.95 20.04
CA PRO A 199 -5.36 -1.95 20.60
C PRO A 199 -5.99 -3.35 20.57
N THR A 200 -5.15 -4.38 20.57
CA THR A 200 -5.59 -5.78 20.78
C THR A 200 -5.41 -6.17 22.26
N PRO A 201 -5.92 -7.34 22.70
CA PRO A 201 -5.60 -7.88 24.02
C PRO A 201 -4.08 -7.99 24.28
N LEU A 202 -3.29 -8.27 23.24
CA LEU A 202 -1.84 -8.38 23.40
C LEU A 202 -1.18 -7.02 23.62
N ALA A 203 -1.72 -5.92 23.09
CA ALA A 203 -1.22 -4.60 23.44
C ALA A 203 -1.44 -4.28 24.91
N TRP A 204 -2.60 -4.60 25.47
CA TRP A 204 -2.83 -4.45 26.91
C TRP A 204 -1.82 -5.27 27.73
N TRP A 205 -1.59 -6.53 27.33
CA TRP A 205 -0.60 -7.38 27.97
C TRP A 205 0.81 -6.79 27.84
N ALA A 206 1.18 -6.31 26.65
CA ALA A 206 2.48 -5.72 26.37
C ALA A 206 2.71 -4.41 27.12
N SER A 207 1.67 -3.59 27.27
CA SER A 207 1.71 -2.38 28.07
C SER A 207 2.03 -2.70 29.54
N THR A 208 1.32 -3.70 30.09
CA THR A 208 1.37 -4.00 31.53
C THR A 208 2.57 -4.86 31.95
N HIS A 209 2.95 -5.84 31.14
CA HIS A 209 3.88 -6.91 31.56
C HIS A 209 5.27 -6.84 30.90
N VAL A 210 5.42 -6.19 29.75
CA VAL A 210 6.71 -6.19 29.05
C VAL A 210 7.66 -5.18 29.72
N PRO A 211 8.88 -5.59 30.12
CA PRO A 211 9.86 -4.68 30.72
C PRO A 211 10.23 -3.52 29.79
N ARG A 212 10.55 -2.36 30.37
CA ARG A 212 10.87 -1.13 29.63
C ARG A 212 12.07 -1.30 28.71
N GLU A 213 13.02 -2.13 29.09
CA GLU A 213 14.23 -2.46 28.33
C GLU A 213 13.88 -3.16 27.03
N VAL A 214 12.92 -4.09 27.09
CA VAL A 214 12.42 -4.81 25.91
C VAL A 214 11.62 -3.86 25.02
N LYS A 215 10.81 -2.96 25.60
CA LYS A 215 10.11 -1.91 24.84
C LYS A 215 11.09 -0.98 24.12
N ARG A 216 12.15 -0.52 24.79
CA ARG A 216 13.21 0.31 24.20
C ARG A 216 13.95 -0.39 23.08
N PHE A 217 14.30 -1.66 23.27
CA PHE A 217 14.84 -2.48 22.20
C PHE A 217 13.87 -2.59 21.02
N GLY A 218 12.58 -2.77 21.28
CA GLY A 218 11.53 -2.78 20.26
C GLY A 218 11.42 -1.47 19.47
N VAL A 219 11.64 -0.31 20.11
CA VAL A 219 11.71 0.98 19.41
C VAL A 219 12.92 1.03 18.49
N ALA A 220 14.11 0.66 18.99
CA ALA A 220 15.32 0.63 18.18
C ALA A 220 15.22 -0.36 17.00
N ALA A 221 14.63 -1.53 17.23
CA ALA A 221 14.38 -2.52 16.18
C ALA A 221 13.39 -1.99 15.13
N THR A 222 12.31 -1.33 15.54
CA THR A 222 11.37 -0.68 14.62
C THR A 222 12.09 0.34 13.73
N LEU A 223 12.87 1.25 14.32
CA LEU A 223 13.62 2.26 13.58
C LEU A 223 14.65 1.64 12.61
N ALA A 224 15.30 0.55 13.02
CA ALA A 224 16.23 -0.17 12.15
C ALA A 224 15.51 -0.85 10.97
N ILE A 225 14.39 -1.52 11.23
CA ILE A 225 13.60 -2.25 10.22
C ILE A 225 12.95 -1.29 9.22
N GLU A 226 12.39 -0.18 9.69
CA GLU A 226 11.75 0.84 8.86
C GLU A 226 12.74 1.82 8.20
N GLY A 227 13.97 1.95 8.73
CA GLY A 227 15.00 2.80 8.14
C GLY A 227 16.02 1.98 7.34
N PRO A 228 17.23 1.72 7.88
CA PRO A 228 18.34 1.13 7.14
C PRO A 228 18.05 -0.23 6.52
N LEU A 229 17.27 -1.10 7.17
CA LEU A 229 16.99 -2.44 6.64
C LEU A 229 16.02 -2.42 5.45
N THR A 230 15.31 -1.31 5.20
CA THR A 230 14.47 -1.18 3.99
C THR A 230 15.31 -1.16 2.72
N LEU A 231 16.55 -0.65 2.75
CA LEU A 231 17.49 -0.67 1.63
C LEU A 231 17.76 -2.11 1.13
N LEU A 232 17.65 -3.09 2.03
CA LEU A 232 17.81 -4.50 1.69
C LEU A 232 16.69 -5.01 0.78
N LEU A 233 15.47 -4.46 0.87
CA LEU A 233 14.33 -4.86 0.02
C LEU A 233 14.60 -4.58 -1.45
N VAL A 234 15.26 -3.46 -1.74
CA VAL A 234 15.60 -3.09 -3.10
C VAL A 234 16.92 -3.67 -3.53
N ALA A 235 17.84 -4.05 -2.63
CA ALA A 235 19.20 -4.53 -2.92
C ALA A 235 19.31 -5.53 -4.10
N PRO A 236 20.42 -5.50 -4.87
CA PRO A 236 20.58 -6.39 -6.03
C PRO A 236 20.83 -7.84 -5.58
N PHE A 237 21.35 -8.02 -4.36
CA PHE A 237 21.71 -9.31 -3.79
C PHE A 237 20.50 -10.07 -3.25
N ARG A 238 20.32 -11.32 -3.67
CA ARG A 238 19.21 -12.18 -3.23
C ARG A 238 19.14 -12.34 -1.71
N ARG A 239 20.26 -12.65 -1.06
CA ARG A 239 20.32 -12.84 0.40
C ARG A 239 19.92 -11.59 1.17
N ALA A 240 20.36 -10.42 0.71
CA ALA A 240 19.97 -9.14 1.30
C ALA A 240 18.45 -8.94 1.21
N ARG A 241 17.85 -9.14 0.04
CA ARG A 241 16.39 -9.04 -0.13
C ARG A 241 15.63 -9.98 0.78
N THR A 242 16.11 -11.21 0.94
CA THR A 242 15.51 -12.19 1.84
C THR A 242 15.55 -11.71 3.30
N VAL A 243 16.68 -11.18 3.76
CA VAL A 243 16.80 -10.60 5.12
C VAL A 243 15.88 -9.40 5.29
N GLY A 244 15.87 -8.48 4.32
CA GLY A 244 14.95 -7.33 4.33
C GLY A 244 13.49 -7.77 4.43
N ALA A 245 13.08 -8.72 3.59
CA ALA A 245 11.72 -9.26 3.59
C ALA A 245 11.33 -9.90 4.93
N TYR A 246 12.17 -10.79 5.49
CA TYR A 246 11.87 -11.42 6.78
C TYR A 246 11.81 -10.42 7.94
N SER A 247 12.64 -9.37 7.89
CA SER A 247 12.59 -8.28 8.87
C SER A 247 11.25 -7.55 8.81
N GLN A 248 10.76 -7.26 7.60
CA GLN A 248 9.42 -6.66 7.43
C GLN A 248 8.32 -7.62 7.90
N LEU A 249 8.39 -8.91 7.55
CA LEU A 249 7.40 -9.90 7.98
C LEU A 249 7.30 -10.01 9.49
N LEU A 250 8.46 -10.03 10.19
CA LEU A 250 8.51 -10.04 11.65
C LEU A 250 7.85 -8.78 12.22
N LEU A 251 8.22 -7.60 11.72
CA LEU A 251 7.65 -6.33 12.19
C LEU A 251 6.12 -6.30 11.97
N GLN A 252 5.63 -6.68 10.79
CA GLN A 252 4.20 -6.70 10.51
C GLN A 252 3.43 -7.71 11.37
N ALA A 253 4.04 -8.86 11.69
CA ALA A 253 3.44 -9.83 12.59
C ALA A 253 3.30 -9.27 14.01
N MET A 254 4.33 -8.59 14.52
CA MET A 254 4.29 -7.95 15.84
C MET A 254 3.25 -6.83 15.89
N ILE A 255 3.23 -5.96 14.86
CA ILE A 255 2.25 -4.86 14.77
C ILE A 255 0.82 -5.42 14.70
N ALA A 256 0.56 -6.43 13.87
CA ALA A 256 -0.76 -7.07 13.77
C ALA A 256 -1.19 -7.74 15.07
N ALA A 257 -0.23 -8.29 15.83
CA ALA A 257 -0.51 -8.92 17.10
C ALA A 257 -0.91 -7.90 18.16
N THR A 258 -0.36 -6.69 18.14
CA THR A 258 -0.59 -5.65 19.16
C THR A 258 -1.60 -4.57 18.76
N GLY A 259 -1.99 -4.46 17.49
CA GLY A 259 -2.94 -3.43 17.06
C GLY A 259 -3.78 -3.85 15.87
N ASN A 260 -5.02 -3.37 15.82
CA ASN A 260 -5.99 -3.72 14.78
C ASN A 260 -5.87 -2.80 13.55
N TYR A 261 -4.82 -2.95 12.74
CA TYR A 261 -4.62 -2.13 11.53
C TYR A 261 -5.31 -2.71 10.29
N THR A 262 -6.56 -3.16 10.41
CA THR A 262 -7.39 -3.57 9.27
C THR A 262 -6.69 -4.65 8.41
N PHE A 263 -6.63 -4.46 7.09
CA PHE A 263 -5.86 -5.25 6.14
C PHE A 263 -4.45 -4.69 5.87
N PHE A 264 -4.03 -3.60 6.54
CA PHE A 264 -2.75 -2.93 6.28
C PHE A 264 -1.53 -3.84 6.52
N ASN A 265 -1.51 -4.57 7.64
CA ASN A 265 -0.41 -5.50 7.93
C ASN A 265 -0.33 -6.60 6.88
N LEU A 266 -1.48 -7.17 6.48
CA LEU A 266 -1.55 -8.21 5.46
C LEU A 266 -1.08 -7.69 4.09
N LEU A 267 -1.45 -6.45 3.74
CA LEU A 267 -1.02 -5.79 2.51
C LEU A 267 0.49 -5.56 2.51
N THR A 268 1.05 -5.14 3.64
CA THR A 268 2.51 -4.96 3.79
C THR A 268 3.25 -6.30 3.77
N VAL A 269 2.68 -7.37 4.33
CA VAL A 269 3.19 -8.74 4.19
C VAL A 269 3.18 -9.17 2.73
N ALA A 270 2.13 -8.87 1.96
CA ALA A 270 2.07 -9.17 0.52
C ALA A 270 3.19 -8.44 -0.25
N LEU A 271 3.45 -7.18 0.10
CA LEU A 271 4.55 -6.39 -0.46
C LEU A 271 5.92 -6.96 -0.09
N ALA A 272 6.16 -7.33 1.17
CA ALA A 272 7.41 -7.97 1.60
C ALA A 272 7.64 -9.31 0.89
N CYS A 273 6.58 -10.10 0.68
CA CYS A 273 6.63 -11.35 -0.09
C CYS A 273 7.10 -11.15 -1.54
N SER A 274 6.96 -9.95 -2.11
CA SER A 274 7.46 -9.67 -3.47
C SER A 274 8.99 -9.71 -3.57
N ALA A 275 9.70 -9.49 -2.46
CA ALA A 275 11.17 -9.54 -2.37
C ALA A 275 11.72 -10.98 -2.18
N LEU A 276 10.86 -11.93 -1.81
CA LEU A 276 11.21 -13.35 -1.67
C LEU A 276 11.20 -14.08 -3.01
N ASP A 277 12.08 -15.08 -3.12
CA ASP A 277 12.16 -16.00 -4.26
C ASP A 277 11.48 -17.34 -3.93
N ASP A 278 11.23 -18.17 -4.96
CA ASP A 278 10.46 -19.40 -4.80
C ASP A 278 11.12 -20.42 -3.84
N ALA A 279 12.45 -20.45 -3.74
CA ALA A 279 13.12 -21.32 -2.77
C ALA A 279 12.89 -20.86 -1.33
N SER A 280 12.90 -19.54 -1.09
CA SER A 280 12.56 -18.97 0.23
C SER A 280 11.09 -19.21 0.59
N LEU A 281 10.20 -19.18 -0.41
CA LEU A 281 8.77 -19.45 -0.24
C LEU A 281 8.45 -20.94 -0.08
N GLY A 282 9.38 -21.84 -0.41
CA GLY A 282 9.15 -23.28 -0.36
C GLY A 282 8.87 -23.86 1.03
N ARG A 283 9.03 -23.05 2.09
CA ARG A 283 8.66 -23.39 3.47
C ARG A 283 7.19 -23.11 3.81
N PHE A 284 6.44 -22.43 2.95
CA PHE A 284 5.03 -22.12 3.18
C PHE A 284 4.09 -23.24 2.71
N PHE A 285 2.99 -23.44 3.44
CA PHE A 285 1.90 -24.39 3.16
C PHE A 285 1.46 -24.39 1.70
N PHE A 286 1.43 -23.21 1.08
CA PHE A 286 0.98 -23.05 -0.29
C PHE A 286 1.83 -23.75 -1.35
N ARG A 287 3.10 -24.12 -1.08
CA ARG A 287 3.89 -24.90 -2.04
C ARG A 287 3.23 -26.24 -2.33
N ASN A 288 2.72 -26.92 -1.30
CA ASN A 288 2.06 -28.21 -1.47
C ASN A 288 0.71 -28.05 -2.16
N LEU A 289 -0.03 -26.97 -1.87
CA LEU A 289 -1.29 -26.65 -2.54
C LEU A 289 -1.10 -26.37 -4.03
N TRP A 290 -0.11 -25.54 -4.40
CA TRP A 290 0.19 -25.24 -5.79
C TRP A 290 0.76 -26.44 -6.55
N ARG A 291 1.60 -27.27 -5.92
CA ARG A 291 2.04 -28.54 -6.51
C ARG A 291 0.87 -29.46 -6.82
N ARG A 292 -0.05 -29.66 -5.86
CA ARG A 292 -1.26 -30.47 -6.07
C ARG A 292 -2.15 -29.92 -7.19
N ALA A 293 -2.32 -28.59 -7.27
CA ALA A 293 -3.07 -27.95 -8.34
C ALA A 293 -2.36 -28.05 -9.70
N GLU A 294 -1.04 -28.16 -9.71
CA GLU A 294 -0.25 -28.41 -10.92
C GLU A 294 -0.34 -29.87 -11.37
N ASP A 295 -0.38 -30.81 -10.42
CA ASP A 295 -0.52 -32.25 -10.64
C ASP A 295 -1.95 -32.64 -11.08
N SER A 296 -2.99 -32.03 -10.49
CA SER A 296 -4.40 -32.29 -10.81
C SER A 296 -4.83 -31.81 -12.20
N ASN A 297 -4.05 -30.91 -12.82
CA ASN A 297 -4.28 -30.40 -14.17
C ASN A 297 -3.66 -31.28 -15.28
N GLY A 298 -3.20 -32.49 -14.95
CA GLY A 298 -3.03 -33.59 -15.90
C GLY A 298 -2.11 -33.35 -17.10
N GLU A 299 -0.83 -33.00 -16.89
CA GLU A 299 0.18 -33.08 -17.95
C GLU A 299 1.47 -33.78 -17.46
N PRO A 300 2.17 -34.51 -18.35
CA PRO A 300 3.31 -35.36 -18.00
C PRO A 300 4.53 -34.52 -17.61
N LYS A 301 5.32 -35.02 -16.65
CA LYS A 301 6.66 -34.50 -16.35
C LYS A 301 7.53 -34.65 -17.60
N THR A 302 8.04 -33.54 -18.16
CA THR A 302 9.13 -33.60 -19.13
C THR A 302 10.40 -34.09 -18.41
N PRO A 303 11.12 -35.09 -18.94
CA PRO A 303 12.39 -35.51 -18.38
C PRO A 303 13.45 -34.41 -18.53
N ASN A 304 14.39 -34.37 -17.58
CA ASN A 304 15.58 -33.52 -17.51
C ASN A 304 16.09 -32.97 -18.86
N ASP A 305 16.14 -31.64 -18.97
CA ASP A 305 17.00 -30.97 -19.95
C ASP A 305 18.36 -30.70 -19.30
N ASP A 306 19.29 -31.65 -19.51
CA ASP A 306 20.73 -31.42 -19.43
C ASP A 306 21.14 -30.47 -20.57
N GLU A 307 21.13 -29.15 -20.33
CA GLU A 307 21.84 -28.20 -21.20
C GLU A 307 23.28 -27.99 -20.69
N PRO A 308 24.30 -28.06 -21.57
CA PRO A 308 25.69 -27.91 -21.15
C PRO A 308 25.98 -26.48 -20.67
N GLU A 309 26.51 -26.36 -19.45
CA GLU A 309 26.96 -25.09 -18.87
C GLU A 309 28.06 -24.45 -19.73
N THR A 310 27.81 -23.24 -20.22
CA THR A 310 28.84 -22.39 -20.81
C THR A 310 29.72 -21.77 -19.71
N PRO A 311 31.06 -21.79 -19.84
CA PRO A 311 31.95 -21.36 -18.77
C PRO A 311 31.90 -19.83 -18.62
N LYS A 312 31.54 -19.36 -17.42
CA LYS A 312 31.56 -17.93 -17.07
C LYS A 312 33.00 -17.51 -16.73
N THR A 313 33.57 -16.61 -17.52
CA THR A 313 34.84 -15.95 -17.22
C THR A 313 34.72 -14.98 -16.03
N PRO A 314 35.76 -14.82 -15.19
CA PRO A 314 35.70 -13.98 -14.00
C PRO A 314 36.02 -12.52 -14.37
N THR A 315 35.01 -11.66 -14.43
CA THR A 315 35.21 -10.21 -14.63
C THR A 315 35.12 -9.47 -13.29
N ASN A 316 36.29 -9.14 -12.75
CA ASN A 316 36.62 -7.96 -11.93
C ASN A 316 35.55 -7.46 -10.93
N ALA A 317 35.52 -8.11 -9.76
CA ALA A 317 34.58 -7.87 -8.66
C ALA A 317 34.56 -6.46 -8.06
N TRP A 318 35.56 -5.61 -8.31
CA TRP A 318 35.62 -4.25 -7.76
C TRP A 318 34.91 -3.21 -8.64
N LEU A 319 34.84 -3.42 -9.96
CA LEU A 319 34.03 -2.56 -10.86
C LEU A 319 32.51 -2.80 -10.67
N ALA A 320 32.13 -3.97 -10.15
CA ALA A 320 30.76 -4.32 -9.75
C ALA A 320 30.27 -3.62 -8.46
N PHE A 321 31.09 -2.77 -7.83
CA PHE A 321 30.69 -2.04 -6.62
C PHE A 321 30.32 -0.58 -6.90
N ILE A 322 31.06 0.09 -7.78
CA ILE A 322 30.85 1.53 -8.08
C ILE A 322 29.90 1.72 -9.26
N VAL A 323 30.02 0.86 -10.30
CA VAL A 323 29.18 0.95 -11.49
C VAL A 323 27.71 0.68 -11.16
N PRO A 324 27.29 -0.34 -10.38
CA PRO A 324 25.87 -0.60 -10.12
C PRO A 324 25.18 0.42 -9.20
N CYS A 325 25.93 1.21 -8.42
CA CYS A 325 25.35 2.27 -7.59
C CYS A 325 25.07 3.54 -8.41
N VAL A 326 25.97 3.91 -9.31
CA VAL A 326 25.77 5.00 -10.28
C VAL A 326 24.82 4.58 -11.41
N VAL A 327 24.94 3.33 -11.89
CA VAL A 327 24.03 2.70 -12.84
C VAL A 327 22.66 2.47 -12.21
N ARG A 328 22.50 2.24 -10.89
CA ARG A 328 21.17 2.18 -10.26
C ARG A 328 20.39 3.48 -10.33
N TYR A 329 21.07 4.60 -10.11
CA TYR A 329 20.48 5.92 -10.28
C TYR A 329 20.22 6.21 -11.77
N ALA A 330 21.09 5.76 -12.67
CA ALA A 330 20.81 5.76 -14.12
C ALA A 330 19.66 4.79 -14.52
N TRP A 331 19.38 3.75 -13.73
CA TRP A 331 18.32 2.77 -13.97
C TRP A 331 16.92 3.27 -13.66
N MET A 332 16.81 4.37 -12.93
CA MET A 332 15.57 5.14 -12.85
C MET A 332 15.15 5.68 -14.25
N PHE A 333 16.10 5.76 -15.20
CA PHE A 333 15.87 6.00 -16.63
C PHE A 333 16.04 4.75 -17.52
N ALA A 334 16.89 3.78 -17.15
CA ALA A 334 17.14 2.57 -17.94
C ALA A 334 16.07 1.46 -17.79
N LEU A 335 15.31 1.40 -16.70
CA LEU A 335 14.17 0.48 -16.58
C LEU A 335 13.07 0.82 -17.61
N PRO A 336 12.72 2.11 -17.82
CA PRO A 336 11.91 2.49 -18.96
C PRO A 336 12.55 2.15 -20.32
N ALA A 337 13.86 2.35 -20.50
CA ALA A 337 14.54 2.03 -21.76
C ALA A 337 14.60 0.51 -22.06
N SER A 338 14.74 -0.34 -21.03
CA SER A 338 14.72 -1.79 -21.15
C SER A 338 13.30 -2.36 -21.27
N CYS A 339 12.29 -1.71 -20.68
CA CYS A 339 10.89 -1.98 -20.96
C CYS A 339 10.52 -1.56 -22.40
N VAL A 340 11.05 -0.43 -22.89
CA VAL A 340 10.90 0.01 -24.29
C VAL A 340 11.61 -0.95 -25.24
N ALA A 341 12.83 -1.40 -24.94
CA ALA A 341 13.55 -2.38 -25.76
C ALA A 341 12.82 -3.74 -25.77
N HIS A 342 12.36 -4.23 -24.62
CA HIS A 342 11.63 -5.50 -24.54
C HIS A 342 10.24 -5.42 -25.20
N CYS A 343 9.55 -4.28 -25.10
CA CYS A 343 8.32 -4.02 -25.83
C CYS A 343 8.58 -3.84 -27.34
N TYR A 344 9.68 -3.18 -27.73
CA TYR A 344 10.09 -3.00 -29.12
C TYR A 344 10.38 -4.34 -29.79
N ASP A 345 11.13 -5.23 -29.15
CA ASP A 345 11.42 -6.58 -29.67
C ASP A 345 10.16 -7.43 -29.81
N ARG A 346 9.22 -7.34 -28.84
CA ARG A 346 7.93 -8.05 -28.93
C ARG A 346 6.92 -7.41 -29.88
N VAL A 347 7.01 -6.10 -30.15
CA VAL A 347 6.20 -5.40 -31.16
C VAL A 347 6.71 -5.77 -32.56
N ARG A 348 8.03 -5.79 -32.75
CA ARG A 348 8.68 -6.25 -33.97
C ARG A 348 8.34 -7.71 -34.31
N ALA A 349 8.17 -8.56 -33.29
CA ALA A 349 7.78 -9.95 -33.45
C ALA A 349 6.25 -10.18 -33.63
N SER A 350 5.41 -9.13 -33.63
CA SER A 350 3.95 -9.27 -33.73
C SER A 350 3.43 -8.83 -35.09
N SER A 351 2.70 -9.70 -35.79
CA SER A 351 2.10 -9.41 -37.10
C SER A 351 0.82 -8.55 -37.04
N SER A 352 0.29 -8.27 -35.85
CA SER A 352 -1.01 -7.59 -35.67
C SER A 352 -0.84 -6.15 -35.18
N ARG A 353 -1.31 -5.18 -35.96
CA ARG A 353 -1.26 -3.73 -35.65
C ARG A 353 -1.95 -3.37 -34.33
N THR A 354 -3.08 -4.00 -34.02
CA THR A 354 -3.85 -3.75 -32.79
C THR A 354 -3.09 -4.19 -31.54
N VAL A 355 -2.39 -5.33 -31.62
CA VAL A 355 -1.57 -5.85 -30.52
C VAL A 355 -0.32 -4.98 -30.33
N GLY A 356 0.26 -4.47 -31.42
CA GLY A 356 1.36 -3.50 -31.39
C GLY A 356 0.99 -2.21 -30.64
N PHE A 357 -0.15 -1.61 -30.97
CA PHE A 357 -0.63 -0.37 -30.34
C PHE A 357 -0.86 -0.52 -28.82
N VAL A 358 -1.55 -1.58 -28.40
CA VAL A 358 -1.80 -1.86 -26.97
C VAL A 358 -0.49 -2.10 -26.19
N ARG A 359 0.53 -2.66 -26.85
CA ARG A 359 1.85 -2.87 -26.25
C ARG A 359 2.65 -1.58 -26.12
N ILE A 360 2.61 -0.71 -27.13
CA ILE A 360 3.25 0.62 -27.10
C ILE A 360 2.60 1.50 -26.02
N ALA A 361 1.26 1.55 -25.97
CA ALA A 361 0.53 2.28 -24.95
C ALA A 361 0.89 1.80 -23.53
N GLY A 362 1.00 0.48 -23.33
CA GLY A 362 1.42 -0.09 -22.05
C GLY A 362 2.87 0.24 -21.67
N ALA A 363 3.79 0.30 -22.64
CA ALA A 363 5.19 0.66 -22.41
C ALA A 363 5.34 2.14 -22.02
N CYS A 364 4.70 3.04 -22.78
CA CYS A 364 4.67 4.48 -22.47
C CYS A 364 4.05 4.75 -21.10
N PHE A 365 2.98 4.04 -20.76
CA PHE A 365 2.37 4.16 -19.44
C PHE A 365 3.28 3.66 -18.32
N THR A 366 3.95 2.50 -18.51
CA THR A 366 4.90 1.97 -17.51
C THR A 366 6.05 2.95 -17.28
N LEU A 367 6.51 3.61 -18.33
CA LEU A 367 7.54 4.66 -18.28
C LEU A 367 7.04 5.88 -17.47
N VAL A 368 5.83 6.37 -17.76
CA VAL A 368 5.21 7.48 -17.02
C VAL A 368 4.95 7.12 -15.55
N ALA A 369 4.44 5.91 -15.27
CA ALA A 369 4.20 5.45 -13.91
C ALA A 369 5.50 5.26 -13.11
N SER A 370 6.55 4.77 -13.76
CA SER A 370 7.88 4.64 -13.13
C SER A 370 8.48 6.02 -12.84
N ALA A 371 8.35 6.97 -13.77
CA ALA A 371 8.79 8.36 -13.59
C ALA A 371 7.97 9.10 -12.50
N ALA A 372 6.65 8.90 -12.46
CA ALA A 372 5.77 9.46 -11.44
C ALA A 372 6.11 8.89 -10.04
N MET A 373 6.32 7.58 -9.93
CA MET A 373 6.77 6.93 -8.70
C MET A 373 8.13 7.44 -8.24
N LEU A 374 8.99 7.83 -9.18
CA LEU A 374 10.29 8.43 -8.89
C LEU A 374 10.17 9.84 -8.31
N GLY A 375 9.33 10.68 -8.92
CA GLY A 375 9.00 12.01 -8.39
C GLY A 375 8.38 11.92 -7.00
N VAL A 376 7.48 10.96 -6.79
CA VAL A 376 6.81 10.68 -5.50
C VAL A 376 7.77 10.13 -4.44
N VAL A 377 8.94 9.58 -4.80
CA VAL A 377 9.96 9.14 -3.83
C VAL A 377 11.01 10.20 -3.56
N LEU A 378 11.44 10.93 -4.59
CA LEU A 378 12.47 11.95 -4.45
C LEU A 378 11.94 13.23 -3.78
N LYS A 379 10.67 13.60 -3.99
CA LYS A 379 10.05 14.77 -3.36
C LYS A 379 9.89 14.61 -1.84
N PRO A 380 9.48 13.44 -1.29
CA PRO A 380 9.53 13.20 0.15
C PRO A 380 10.93 12.89 0.67
N LEU A 381 11.85 12.31 -0.13
CA LEU A 381 13.25 12.19 0.29
C LEU A 381 13.92 13.56 0.53
N HIS A 382 13.49 14.61 -0.18
CA HIS A 382 13.88 15.99 0.13
C HIS A 382 13.39 16.42 1.53
N GLN A 383 12.24 15.91 1.99
CA GLN A 383 11.77 16.08 3.38
C GLN A 383 12.57 15.22 4.39
N VAL A 384 13.27 14.19 3.93
CA VAL A 384 14.15 13.32 4.75
C VAL A 384 15.49 13.95 5.06
N VAL A 385 15.94 14.93 4.27
CA VAL A 385 17.19 15.66 4.53
C VAL A 385 16.90 16.81 5.51
N PRO A 386 17.54 16.85 6.71
CA PRO A 386 17.29 17.92 7.67
C PRO A 386 17.75 19.27 7.12
N LYS A 387 16.81 20.22 6.99
CA LYS A 387 17.11 21.61 6.56
C LYS A 387 18.13 22.31 7.47
N SER A 388 18.25 21.88 8.72
CA SER A 388 19.11 22.45 9.76
C SER A 388 20.57 22.02 9.68
N THR A 389 20.92 21.04 8.83
CA THR A 389 22.28 20.49 8.89
C THR A 389 23.36 21.44 8.37
N GLY A 390 23.07 22.41 7.49
CA GLY A 390 24.05 23.44 7.03
C GLY A 390 25.34 22.91 6.38
N VAL A 391 25.59 21.61 6.49
CA VAL A 391 26.67 20.83 5.94
C VAL A 391 26.08 20.21 4.69
N SER A 392 26.59 20.66 3.55
CA SER A 392 26.38 20.05 2.26
C SER A 392 27.04 18.65 2.24
N VAL A 393 26.48 17.68 2.97
CA VAL A 393 26.82 16.26 2.76
C VAL A 393 26.57 15.90 1.29
N LEU A 394 25.62 16.57 0.64
CA LEU A 394 25.35 16.47 -0.81
C LEU A 394 26.37 17.19 -1.71
N GLY A 395 27.12 18.16 -1.17
CA GLY A 395 28.18 18.87 -1.90
C GLY A 395 29.45 18.03 -2.05
N GLU A 396 29.76 17.17 -1.06
CA GLU A 396 30.87 16.21 -1.14
C GLU A 396 30.60 15.08 -2.17
N PHE A 397 29.33 14.82 -2.50
CA PHE A 397 28.91 13.89 -3.56
C PHE A 397 28.67 14.57 -4.93
N GLY A 398 29.00 15.86 -5.09
CA GLY A 398 28.98 16.55 -6.39
C GLY A 398 27.59 16.88 -6.95
N LEU A 399 26.54 16.97 -6.11
CA LEU A 399 25.20 17.37 -6.54
C LEU A 399 25.05 18.91 -6.52
N PRO A 400 24.30 19.51 -7.47
CA PRO A 400 24.13 20.96 -7.57
C PRO A 400 23.49 21.56 -6.32
N ALA A 401 23.76 22.86 -6.08
CA ALA A 401 23.35 23.61 -4.89
C ALA A 401 21.83 23.64 -4.61
N GLY A 402 20.99 23.17 -5.55
CA GLY A 402 19.54 22.96 -5.37
C GLY A 402 19.15 21.59 -4.79
N GLY A 403 20.10 20.79 -4.31
CA GLY A 403 19.83 19.49 -3.70
C GLY A 403 19.27 18.45 -4.68
N VAL A 404 18.57 17.43 -4.14
CA VAL A 404 17.95 16.35 -4.94
C VAL A 404 16.90 16.87 -5.93
N GLU A 405 16.28 18.03 -5.67
CA GLU A 405 15.34 18.70 -6.58
C GLU A 405 16.01 19.16 -7.88
N ALA A 406 17.28 19.59 -7.84
CA ALA A 406 18.04 19.94 -9.04
C ALA A 406 18.58 18.71 -9.81
N ALA A 407 18.57 17.53 -9.19
CA ALA A 407 19.03 16.26 -9.76
C ALA A 407 17.89 15.35 -10.25
N LEU A 408 16.65 15.68 -9.89
CA LEU A 408 15.44 15.10 -10.43
C LEU A 408 15.29 15.52 -11.90
N PRO A 409 14.93 14.62 -12.84
CA PRO A 409 14.42 15.06 -14.13
C PRO A 409 13.13 15.86 -13.91
N SER A 410 13.22 17.20 -13.92
CA SER A 410 12.01 18.01 -14.11
C SER A 410 11.59 17.80 -15.56
N PHE A 411 10.37 17.31 -15.79
CA PHE A 411 9.82 17.30 -17.15
C PHE A 411 9.35 18.72 -17.58
N GLY A 412 9.63 19.73 -16.75
CA GLY A 412 9.11 21.09 -16.78
C GLY A 412 7.97 21.24 -15.78
N SER A 413 7.85 22.40 -15.13
CA SER A 413 6.88 22.66 -14.04
C SER A 413 5.44 22.23 -14.36
N ARG A 414 5.03 22.37 -15.62
CA ARG A 414 3.72 21.96 -16.12
C ARG A 414 3.52 20.44 -16.17
N TRP A 415 4.52 19.67 -16.56
CA TRP A 415 4.42 18.21 -16.61
C TRP A 415 4.46 17.60 -15.22
N ASP A 416 5.24 18.20 -14.31
CA ASP A 416 5.26 17.79 -12.90
C ASP A 416 3.88 18.02 -12.25
N GLU A 417 3.24 19.16 -12.52
CA GLU A 417 1.87 19.45 -12.06
C GLU A 417 0.83 18.48 -12.65
N ILE A 418 0.95 18.16 -13.94
CA ILE A 418 0.10 17.17 -14.62
C ILE A 418 0.25 15.80 -13.96
N ILE A 419 1.49 15.33 -13.79
CA ILE A 419 1.80 14.02 -13.20
C ILE A 419 1.28 13.96 -11.77
N ASP A 420 1.54 14.99 -10.95
CA ASP A 420 1.07 15.05 -9.57
C ASP A 420 -0.47 15.04 -9.50
N THR A 421 -1.14 15.80 -10.38
CA THR A 421 -2.60 15.87 -10.44
C THR A 421 -3.20 14.49 -10.75
N TYR A 422 -2.68 13.80 -11.77
CA TYR A 422 -3.21 12.49 -12.17
C TYR A 422 -2.80 11.36 -11.21
N ALA A 423 -1.57 11.38 -10.70
CA ALA A 423 -1.10 10.40 -9.72
C ALA A 423 -1.89 10.51 -8.40
N ALA A 424 -2.21 11.73 -7.96
CA ALA A 424 -3.04 11.96 -6.79
C ALA A 424 -4.50 11.57 -7.03
N LYS A 425 -5.08 11.97 -8.18
CA LYS A 425 -6.48 11.66 -8.53
C LYS A 425 -6.73 10.16 -8.66
N PHE A 426 -5.81 9.43 -9.28
CA PHE A 426 -5.94 7.98 -9.46
C PHE A 426 -5.22 7.16 -8.39
N ARG A 427 -4.68 7.82 -7.34
CA ARG A 427 -3.95 7.17 -6.24
C ARG A 427 -2.88 6.17 -6.74
N LEU A 428 -2.12 6.62 -7.74
CA LEU A 428 -1.06 5.84 -8.39
C LEU A 428 0.27 5.92 -7.64
N GLY A 429 0.41 6.91 -6.78
CA GLY A 429 1.57 7.12 -5.91
C GLY A 429 1.18 8.02 -4.75
N SER A 430 1.60 7.67 -3.54
CA SER A 430 1.42 8.52 -2.37
C SER A 430 2.62 8.48 -1.41
N GLY A 431 2.68 9.50 -0.54
CA GLY A 431 3.57 9.51 0.60
C GLY A 431 2.92 8.85 1.81
N TYR A 432 3.74 8.22 2.67
CA TYR A 432 3.31 7.51 3.87
C TYR A 432 4.00 8.06 5.12
N GLY A 433 3.36 7.97 6.27
CA GLY A 433 3.91 8.55 7.50
C GLY A 433 3.03 8.34 8.71
N LEU A 434 2.91 7.09 9.15
CA LEU A 434 2.13 6.73 10.33
C LEU A 434 2.93 6.98 11.62
N PHE A 435 2.23 7.44 12.67
CA PHE A 435 2.78 7.64 14.02
C PHE A 435 4.03 8.53 14.07
N ARG A 436 4.00 9.63 13.30
CA ARG A 436 5.07 10.62 13.26
C ARG A 436 5.46 11.12 14.66
N ARG A 437 4.47 11.38 15.52
CA ARG A 437 4.63 11.63 16.96
C ARG A 437 3.80 10.60 17.73
N MET A 438 4.24 10.25 18.94
CA MET A 438 3.42 9.45 19.83
C MET A 438 2.19 10.25 20.24
N THR A 439 1.03 9.63 20.07
CA THR A 439 -0.23 10.24 20.49
C THR A 439 -0.36 10.16 21.99
N GLY A 440 -0.97 11.20 22.56
CA GLY A 440 -1.25 11.27 23.98
C GLY A 440 -0.04 11.53 24.88
N VAL A 441 1.06 12.05 24.32
CA VAL A 441 2.19 12.58 25.09
C VAL A 441 2.22 14.09 24.91
N GLY A 442 1.88 14.83 25.97
CA GLY A 442 1.90 16.29 25.99
C GLY A 442 3.31 16.87 26.02
N ASP A 443 3.44 18.13 25.61
CA ASP A 443 4.73 18.85 25.61
C ASP A 443 5.29 19.05 27.04
N ASP A 444 4.43 18.97 28.06
CA ASP A 444 4.75 18.98 29.49
C ASP A 444 5.12 17.59 30.05
N GLY A 445 5.13 16.56 29.21
CA GLY A 445 5.38 15.17 29.61
C GLY A 445 4.16 14.47 30.21
N SER A 446 2.99 15.10 30.25
CA SER A 446 1.75 14.43 30.63
C SER A 446 1.39 13.34 29.61
N VAL A 447 0.80 12.25 30.10
CA VAL A 447 0.40 11.12 29.25
C VAL A 447 -1.10 10.91 29.39
N MET A 448 -1.84 11.25 28.34
CA MET A 448 -3.29 11.10 28.28
C MET A 448 -3.71 10.69 26.88
N ARG A 449 -4.56 9.67 26.77
CA ARG A 449 -5.19 9.33 25.49
C ARG A 449 -6.42 10.24 25.32
N PRO A 450 -6.41 11.21 24.38
CA PRO A 450 -7.58 12.06 24.17
C PRO A 450 -8.69 11.23 23.54
N GLU A 451 -9.91 11.41 24.05
CA GLU A 451 -11.06 10.62 23.63
C GLU A 451 -12.29 11.51 23.50
N ILE A 452 -13.03 11.34 22.39
CA ILE A 452 -14.36 11.93 22.24
C ILE A 452 -15.37 10.97 22.86
N ILE A 453 -16.21 11.53 23.75
CA ILE A 453 -17.39 10.89 24.31
C ILE A 453 -18.59 11.47 23.58
N LEU A 454 -19.31 10.63 22.84
CA LEU A 454 -20.60 11.01 22.26
C LEU A 454 -21.70 10.63 23.26
N GLU A 455 -22.59 11.57 23.54
CA GLU A 455 -23.73 11.32 24.42
C GLU A 455 -25.03 11.38 23.61
N GLY A 456 -25.96 10.48 23.94
CA GLY A 456 -27.31 10.45 23.38
C GLY A 456 -28.36 10.61 24.47
N SER A 457 -29.49 11.23 24.11
CA SER A 457 -30.64 11.41 24.98
C SER A 457 -31.93 11.21 24.20
N ASP A 458 -32.82 10.36 24.71
CA ASP A 458 -34.15 10.14 24.14
C ASP A 458 -35.17 11.20 24.64
N ASP A 459 -34.92 11.81 25.80
CA ASP A 459 -35.82 12.79 26.45
C ASP A 459 -35.29 14.24 26.40
N GLY A 460 -34.07 14.44 25.89
CA GLY A 460 -33.39 15.75 25.83
C GLY A 460 -32.82 16.25 27.16
N SER A 461 -32.95 15.47 28.24
CA SER A 461 -32.55 15.85 29.61
C SER A 461 -31.53 14.90 30.22
N ASN A 462 -31.69 13.59 30.02
CA ASN A 462 -30.78 12.56 30.50
C ASN A 462 -29.86 12.14 29.37
N TRP A 463 -28.59 12.49 29.47
CA TRP A 463 -27.56 12.18 28.49
C TRP A 463 -26.75 10.98 28.96
N THR A 464 -26.55 10.03 28.06
CA THR A 464 -25.77 8.81 28.33
C THR A 464 -24.71 8.62 27.27
N ALA A 465 -23.49 8.26 27.69
CA ALA A 465 -22.39 7.99 26.78
C ALA A 465 -22.72 6.79 25.87
N ILE A 466 -22.55 6.99 24.57
CA ILE A 466 -22.70 5.97 23.55
C ILE A 466 -21.37 5.23 23.43
N GLU A 467 -21.34 3.99 23.92
CA GLU A 467 -20.17 3.12 23.81
C GLU A 467 -20.05 2.55 22.39
N PHE A 468 -18.85 2.66 21.81
CA PHE A 468 -18.55 2.10 20.50
C PHE A 468 -18.11 0.64 20.63
N LYS A 469 -18.24 -0.12 19.54
CA LYS A 469 -18.07 -1.59 19.58
C LYS A 469 -16.62 -2.04 19.77
N HIS A 470 -15.68 -1.33 19.19
CA HIS A 470 -14.27 -1.71 19.12
C HIS A 470 -13.31 -0.64 19.67
N LYS A 471 -13.75 0.62 19.75
CA LYS A 471 -13.03 1.67 20.48
C LYS A 471 -12.88 1.27 21.96
N PRO A 472 -11.73 1.50 22.61
CA PRO A 472 -11.61 1.26 24.04
C PRO A 472 -12.63 2.08 24.84
N SER A 473 -13.26 1.39 25.80
CA SER A 473 -14.29 1.94 26.68
C SER A 473 -13.67 2.78 27.81
N THR A 474 -14.51 3.58 28.45
CA THR A 474 -14.18 4.24 29.72
C THR A 474 -14.03 3.24 30.87
N ASP A 475 -14.67 2.05 30.77
CA ASP A 475 -14.47 0.96 31.73
C ASP A 475 -13.13 0.26 31.49
N VAL A 476 -12.15 0.56 32.35
CA VAL A 476 -10.80 -0.02 32.34
C VAL A 476 -10.76 -1.53 32.57
N LYS A 477 -11.88 -2.17 32.93
CA LYS A 477 -11.98 -3.63 33.09
C LYS A 477 -12.31 -4.35 31.78
N VAL A 478 -12.74 -3.62 30.75
CA VAL A 478 -13.08 -4.21 29.46
C VAL A 478 -11.82 -4.38 28.61
N ALA A 479 -11.51 -5.63 28.27
CA ALA A 479 -10.37 -5.94 27.41
C ALA A 479 -10.60 -5.47 25.96
N PRO A 480 -9.57 -4.97 25.26
CA PRO A 480 -9.69 -4.66 23.84
C PRO A 480 -10.04 -5.89 23.00
N THR A 481 -10.62 -5.69 21.81
CA THR A 481 -11.03 -6.81 20.93
C THR A 481 -10.06 -7.02 19.77
N TRP A 482 -10.08 -8.22 19.19
CA TRP A 482 -9.45 -8.49 17.90
C TRP A 482 -10.49 -8.33 16.80
N VAL A 483 -10.29 -7.39 15.88
CA VAL A 483 -11.24 -7.06 14.80
C VAL A 483 -10.59 -7.14 13.41
N ALA A 484 -9.27 -6.98 13.29
CA ALA A 484 -8.58 -7.14 12.01
C ALA A 484 -8.87 -8.53 11.39
N PRO A 485 -9.17 -8.62 10.07
CA PRO A 485 -8.94 -7.60 9.06
C PRO A 485 -10.13 -6.64 8.80
N HIS A 486 -11.23 -6.74 9.55
CA HIS A 486 -12.32 -5.76 9.47
C HIS A 486 -11.83 -4.39 9.95
N GLN A 487 -12.35 -3.33 9.33
CA GLN A 487 -12.04 -1.94 9.66
C GLN A 487 -13.29 -1.25 10.22
N PRO A 488 -13.43 -1.09 11.54
CA PRO A 488 -14.50 -0.28 12.10
C PRO A 488 -14.15 1.20 11.89
N ARG A 489 -14.62 1.78 10.77
CA ARG A 489 -14.23 3.11 10.29
C ARG A 489 -14.69 4.22 11.23
N LEU A 490 -15.87 4.06 11.84
CA LEU A 490 -16.37 5.04 12.81
C LEU A 490 -15.51 5.03 14.08
N ASP A 491 -15.33 3.87 14.71
CA ASP A 491 -14.49 3.69 15.90
C ASP A 491 -13.07 4.22 15.69
N TRP A 492 -12.48 3.89 14.53
CA TRP A 492 -11.16 4.37 14.16
C TRP A 492 -11.14 5.90 13.99
N GLN A 493 -12.14 6.48 13.33
CA GLN A 493 -12.20 7.91 13.06
C GLN A 493 -12.38 8.73 14.34
N MET A 494 -13.04 8.20 15.36
CA MET A 494 -13.18 8.90 16.65
C MET A 494 -11.84 9.12 17.34
N TRP A 495 -10.89 8.20 17.17
CA TRP A 495 -9.53 8.40 17.67
C TRP A 495 -8.83 9.56 16.95
N PHE A 496 -8.97 9.67 15.63
CA PHE A 496 -8.40 10.80 14.89
C PHE A 496 -9.11 12.12 15.17
N ALA A 497 -10.43 12.09 15.36
CA ALA A 497 -11.21 13.29 15.63
C ALA A 497 -10.87 13.91 17.00
N ALA A 498 -10.31 13.13 17.93
CA ALA A 498 -9.89 13.59 19.25
C ALA A 498 -8.48 14.23 19.27
N LEU A 499 -7.72 14.14 18.18
CA LEU A 499 -6.34 14.66 18.03
C LEU A 499 -6.36 15.97 17.25
#